data_AF-A0A6N8UVK4-F1
#
_entry.id   AF-A0A6N8UVK4-F1
#
_cell.length_a   1.000
_cell.length_b   1.000
_cell.length_c   1.000
_cell.angle_alpha   90.00
_cell.angle_beta   90.00
_cell.angle_gamma   90.00
#
_symmetry.space_group_name_H-M   'P 1'
#
loop_
_entity.id
_entity.type
_entity.pdbx_description
1 polymer ?
#
loop_
_entity_poly.entity_id
_entity_poly.type
_entity_poly.pdbx_seq_one_letter_code
_entity_poly.pdbx_strand_id
1 'polypeptide(L)'
;MLFTYRALDDEETRVAEATTRIRDNLRRYVAAEPRRWTSLLARMTRACALAGSNSVEGINVSQEDAIAAIDREDPATTDRETWLAVVGYREATDYILQRRQ
;
A
#
# COMPACT_ATOMS: atom_id res chain seq x y z
N MET A 1 -28.38 -2.76 -20.62
CA MET A 1 -26.98 -2.58 -20.16
C MET A 1 -26.13 -3.63 -20.86
N LEU A 2 -25.07 -3.23 -21.56
CA LEU A 2 -24.25 -4.09 -22.44
C LEU A 2 -23.17 -4.91 -21.70
N PHE A 3 -23.03 -4.72 -20.39
CA PHE A 3 -22.09 -5.46 -19.56
C PHE A 3 -22.80 -5.93 -18.30
N THR A 4 -22.75 -7.23 -18.04
CA THR A 4 -23.22 -7.87 -16.81
C THR A 4 -22.00 -8.53 -16.17
N TYR A 5 -21.74 -8.19 -14.91
CA TYR A 5 -20.74 -8.90 -14.13
C TYR A 5 -21.26 -10.32 -13.87
N ARG A 6 -20.37 -11.32 -13.97
CA ARG A 6 -20.65 -12.67 -13.49
C ARG A 6 -20.89 -12.60 -11.98
N ALA A 7 -21.85 -13.38 -11.49
CA ALA A 7 -21.93 -13.62 -10.05
C ALA A 7 -20.61 -14.25 -9.56
N LEU A 8 -20.23 -13.95 -8.33
CA LEU A 8 -19.12 -14.64 -7.69
C LEU A 8 -19.49 -16.11 -7.52
N ASP A 9 -18.53 -17.00 -7.73
CA ASP A 9 -18.70 -18.39 -7.32
C ASP A 9 -18.51 -18.55 -5.81
N ASP A 10 -18.73 -19.78 -5.33
CA ASP A 10 -18.71 -20.08 -3.90
C ASP A 10 -17.31 -19.84 -3.28
N GLU A 11 -16.24 -20.11 -4.02
CA GLU A 11 -14.87 -19.92 -3.52
C GLU A 11 -14.51 -18.44 -3.50
N GLU A 12 -14.85 -17.68 -4.54
CA GLU A 12 -14.70 -16.22 -4.57
C GLU A 12 -15.46 -15.56 -3.41
N THR A 13 -16.69 -16.00 -3.15
CA THR A 13 -17.53 -15.52 -2.05
C THR A 13 -16.89 -15.83 -0.70
N ARG A 14 -16.42 -17.07 -0.51
CA ARG A 14 -15.75 -17.52 0.71
C ARG A 14 -14.48 -16.71 1.00
N VAL A 15 -13.66 -16.39 0.00
CA VAL A 15 -12.46 -15.56 0.16
C VAL A 15 -12.83 -14.12 0.53
N ALA A 16 -13.87 -13.56 -0.09
CA ALA A 16 -14.36 -12.22 0.23
C ALA A 16 -14.86 -12.12 1.69
N GLU A 17 -15.60 -13.12 2.16
CA GLU A 17 -16.07 -13.22 3.55
C GLU A 17 -14.90 -13.39 4.53
N ALA A 18 -13.95 -14.28 4.23
CA ALA A 18 -12.76 -14.48 5.06
C ALA A 18 -11.94 -13.18 5.19
N THR A 19 -11.74 -12.48 4.08
CA THR A 19 -11.04 -11.18 4.04
C THR A 19 -11.76 -10.13 4.88
N THR A 20 -13.09 -10.07 4.76
CA THR A 20 -13.93 -9.13 5.52
C THR A 20 -13.83 -9.42 7.02
N ARG A 21 -13.91 -10.69 7.42
CA ARG A 21 -13.75 -11.12 8.82
C ARG A 21 -12.40 -10.72 9.39
N ILE A 22 -11.31 -10.90 8.65
CA ILE A 22 -9.97 -10.49 9.08
C ILE A 22 -9.91 -8.98 9.24
N ARG A 23 -10.44 -8.22 8.28
CA ARG A 23 -10.51 -6.75 8.34
C ARG A 23 -11.27 -6.27 9.57
N ASP A 24 -12.42 -6.86 9.87
CA ASP A 24 -13.24 -6.48 11.03
C ASP A 24 -12.56 -6.80 12.36
N ASN A 25 -11.88 -7.96 12.44
CA ASN A 25 -11.06 -8.31 13.59
C ASN A 25 -9.93 -7.29 13.80
N LEU A 26 -9.14 -7.02 12.75
CA LEU A 26 -8.05 -6.06 12.80
C LEU A 26 -8.53 -4.66 13.18
N ARG A 27 -9.64 -4.20 12.63
CA ARG A 27 -10.22 -2.89 12.94
C ARG A 27 -10.52 -2.76 14.43
N ARG A 28 -11.04 -3.80 15.08
CA ARG A 28 -11.32 -3.78 16.52
C ARG A 28 -10.06 -3.58 17.37
N TYR A 29 -8.94 -4.21 16.98
CA TYR A 29 -7.67 -4.06 17.69
C TYR A 29 -6.97 -2.72 17.39
N VAL A 30 -7.04 -2.24 16.14
CA VAL A 30 -6.36 -1.01 15.72
C VAL A 30 -7.11 0.24 16.18
N ALA A 31 -8.45 0.21 16.23
CA ALA A 31 -9.26 1.35 16.65
C ALA A 31 -9.07 1.72 18.13
N ALA A 32 -8.69 0.77 18.98
CA ALA A 32 -8.48 1.00 20.41
C ALA A 32 -7.23 1.87 20.69
N GLU A 33 -6.13 1.65 19.95
CA GLU A 33 -4.87 2.38 20.10
C GLU A 33 -4.31 2.86 18.74
N PRO A 34 -4.97 3.81 18.05
CA PRO A 34 -4.58 4.19 16.70
C PRO A 34 -3.11 4.61 16.61
N ARG A 35 -2.64 5.41 17.58
CA ARG A 35 -1.28 5.96 17.64
C ARG A 35 -0.17 4.90 17.65
N ARG A 36 -0.45 3.73 18.24
CA ARG A 36 0.51 2.63 18.38
C ARG A 36 0.78 1.92 17.05
N TRP A 37 -0.25 1.83 16.21
CA TRP A 37 -0.18 1.18 14.90
C TRP A 37 0.14 2.16 13.76
N THR A 38 -0.09 3.45 13.98
CA THR A 38 0.04 4.49 12.93
C THR A 38 1.45 5.04 12.71
N SER A 39 2.44 4.76 13.57
CA SER A 39 3.81 5.27 13.34
C SER A 39 4.66 4.28 12.57
N LEU A 40 5.33 3.33 13.24
CA LEU A 40 6.30 2.44 12.61
C LEU A 40 5.65 1.42 11.67
N LEU A 41 4.56 0.78 12.08
CA LEU A 41 3.90 -0.25 11.28
C LEU A 41 3.23 0.34 10.02
N ALA A 42 2.58 1.50 10.15
CA ALA A 42 2.04 2.20 8.99
C ALA A 42 3.15 2.64 8.01
N ARG A 43 4.27 3.15 8.55
CA ARG A 43 5.44 3.55 7.76
C ARG A 43 6.02 2.37 6.98
N MET A 44 6.27 1.24 7.64
CA MET A 44 6.78 0.02 7.01
C MET A 44 5.79 -0.57 6.00
N THR A 45 4.50 -0.63 6.33
CA THR A 45 3.48 -1.12 5.41
C THR A 45 3.42 -0.27 4.14
N ARG A 46 3.54 1.07 4.26
CA ARG A 46 3.61 1.97 3.11
C ARG A 46 4.85 1.74 2.26
N ALA A 47 6.03 1.56 2.87
CA ALA A 47 7.25 1.26 2.15
C ALA A 47 7.15 -0.07 1.38
N CYS A 48 6.60 -1.12 2.00
CA CYS A 48 6.36 -2.40 1.33
C CYS A 48 5.37 -2.27 0.16
N ALA A 49 4.27 -1.52 0.34
CA ALA A 49 3.29 -1.29 -0.72
C ALA A 49 3.89 -0.48 -1.87
N LEU A 50 4.70 0.54 -1.57
CA LEU A 50 5.42 1.35 -2.54
C LEU A 50 6.37 0.48 -3.39
N ALA A 51 7.25 -0.30 -2.74
CA ALA A 51 8.19 -1.18 -3.41
C ALA A 51 7.47 -2.27 -4.23
N GLY A 52 6.47 -2.92 -3.64
CA GLY A 52 5.73 -4.01 -4.29
C GLY A 52 4.87 -3.54 -5.47
N SER A 53 4.34 -2.31 -5.42
CA SER A 53 3.57 -1.78 -6.56
C SER A 53 4.48 -1.41 -7.73
N ASN A 54 5.64 -0.81 -7.45
CA ASN A 54 6.61 -0.46 -8.49
C ASN A 54 7.27 -1.69 -9.11
N SER A 55 7.49 -2.76 -8.33
CA SER A 55 8.12 -3.97 -8.84
C SER A 55 7.26 -4.74 -9.86
N VAL A 56 5.93 -4.55 -9.86
CA VAL A 56 5.04 -5.07 -10.92
C VAL A 56 5.40 -4.50 -12.29
N GLU A 57 5.91 -3.27 -12.33
CA GLU A 57 6.36 -2.58 -13.54
C GLU A 57 7.87 -2.77 -13.81
N GLY A 58 8.54 -3.64 -13.04
CA GLY A 58 9.98 -3.89 -13.15
C GLY A 58 10.86 -2.84 -12.46
N ILE A 59 10.27 -1.88 -11.73
CA ILE A 59 10.97 -0.82 -11.01
C ILE A 59 11.29 -1.33 -9.60
N ASN A 60 12.55 -1.70 -9.38
CA ASN A 60 12.99 -2.34 -8.14
C ASN A 60 13.79 -1.35 -7.29
N VAL A 61 13.44 -1.26 -6.01
CA VAL A 61 14.18 -0.49 -5.01
C VAL A 61 14.44 -1.33 -3.77
N SER A 62 15.53 -1.02 -3.07
CA SER A 62 15.82 -1.67 -1.79
C SER A 62 14.75 -1.30 -0.75
N GLN A 63 14.62 -2.11 0.30
CA GLN A 63 13.72 -1.78 1.40
C GLN A 63 14.12 -0.48 2.10
N GLU A 64 15.43 -0.22 2.19
CA GLU A 64 15.98 1.02 2.74
C GLU A 64 15.57 2.24 1.90
N ASP A 65 15.75 2.17 0.57
CA ASP A 65 15.36 3.25 -0.33
C ASP A 65 13.83 3.45 -0.38
N ALA A 66 13.05 2.37 -0.26
CA ALA A 66 11.60 2.48 -0.14
C ALA A 66 11.17 3.19 1.16
N ILE A 67 11.89 2.99 2.27
CA ILE A 67 11.67 3.72 3.52
C ILE A 67 12.09 5.19 3.36
N ALA A 68 13.27 5.45 2.79
CA ALA A 68 13.74 6.80 2.49
C ALA A 68 12.71 7.57 1.63
N ALA A 69 12.10 6.90 0.65
CA ALA A 69 11.06 7.49 -0.17
C ALA A 69 9.84 7.89 0.68
N ILE A 70 9.36 7.04 1.59
CA ILE A 70 8.26 7.38 2.50
C ILE A 70 8.63 8.53 3.44
N ASP A 71 9.87 8.56 3.93
CA ASP A 71 10.38 9.55 4.88
C ASP A 71 10.80 10.88 4.19
N ARG A 72 10.74 10.94 2.86
CA ARG A 72 11.16 12.08 2.01
C ARG A 72 12.65 12.40 2.12
N GLU A 73 13.45 11.36 2.29
CA GLU A 73 14.91 11.40 2.31
C GLU A 73 15.47 10.95 0.96
N ASP A 74 16.74 11.28 0.69
CA ASP A 74 17.43 10.84 -0.52
C ASP A 74 17.71 9.33 -0.53
N PRO A 75 17.79 8.67 -1.70
CA PRO A 75 18.09 7.25 -1.77
C PRO A 75 19.56 6.99 -1.39
N ALA A 76 19.80 5.86 -0.74
CA ALA A 76 21.14 5.37 -0.46
C ALA A 76 21.85 4.89 -1.74
N THR A 77 21.15 4.13 -2.59
CA THR A 77 21.79 3.46 -3.75
C THR A 77 20.99 3.50 -5.05
N THR A 78 19.68 3.74 -4.98
CA THR A 78 18.81 3.77 -6.15
C THR A 78 19.23 4.87 -7.14
N ASP A 79 19.30 4.54 -8.42
CA ASP A 79 19.64 5.50 -9.47
C ASP A 79 18.53 6.56 -9.65
N ARG A 80 18.87 7.67 -10.30
CA ARG A 80 17.97 8.82 -10.42
C ARG A 80 16.66 8.49 -11.15
N GLU A 81 16.70 7.67 -12.19
CA GLU A 81 15.51 7.38 -12.99
C GLU A 81 14.52 6.52 -12.19
N THR A 82 15.02 5.43 -11.61
CA THR A 82 14.25 4.55 -10.71
C THR A 82 13.71 5.34 -9.52
N TRP A 83 14.53 6.23 -8.95
CA TRP A 83 14.12 7.04 -7.80
C TRP A 83 12.97 7.99 -8.12
N LEU A 84 13.03 8.67 -9.27
CA LEU A 84 11.97 9.57 -9.71
C LEU A 84 10.65 8.84 -9.92
N ALA A 85 10.68 7.62 -10.46
CA ALA A 85 9.48 6.82 -10.64
C ALA A 85 8.84 6.42 -9.30
N VAL A 86 9.64 5.94 -8.35
CA VAL A 86 9.18 5.57 -7.01
C VAL A 86 8.62 6.77 -6.26
N VAL A 87 9.31 7.91 -6.30
CA VAL A 87 8.82 9.16 -5.70
C VAL A 87 7.52 9.63 -6.34
N GLY A 88 7.40 9.56 -7.66
CA GLY A 88 6.17 9.89 -8.38
C GLY A 88 4.98 9.03 -7.95
N TYR A 89 5.18 7.72 -7.79
CA TYR A 89 4.15 6.81 -7.28
C TYR A 89 3.72 7.16 -5.85
N ARG A 90 4.69 7.45 -4.97
CA ARG A 90 4.41 7.91 -3.59
C ARG A 90 3.54 9.16 -3.61
N GLU A 91 3.90 10.16 -4.41
CA GLU A 91 3.17 11.42 -4.51
C GLU A 91 1.74 11.24 -5.03
N ALA A 92 1.56 10.41 -6.06
CA ALA A 92 0.24 10.06 -6.56
C ALA A 92 -0.61 9.38 -5.48
N THR A 93 -0.03 8.45 -4.72
CA THR A 93 -0.72 7.74 -3.63
C THR A 93 -1.08 8.69 -2.49
N ASP A 94 -0.15 9.54 -2.06
CA ASP A 94 -0.37 10.55 -1.01
C ASP A 94 -1.51 11.50 -1.40
N TYR A 95 -1.55 11.95 -2.66
CA TYR A 95 -2.61 12.80 -3.18
C TYR A 95 -4.00 12.12 -3.13
N ILE A 96 -4.09 10.85 -3.52
CA ILE A 96 -5.34 10.07 -3.44
C ILE A 96 -5.81 9.94 -1.99
N LEU A 97 -4.88 9.66 -1.07
CA LEU A 97 -5.20 9.51 0.35
C LEU A 97 -5.64 10.84 0.99
N GLN A 98 -5.06 11.96 0.59
CA GLN A 98 -5.44 13.29 1.08
C GLN A 98 -6.85 13.68 0.60
N ARG A 99 -7.24 13.32 -0.63
CA ARG A 99 -8.58 13.61 -1.18
C ARG A 99 -9.72 12.77 -0.57
N ARG A 100 -9.42 11.74 0.22
CA ARG A 100 -10.43 10.90 0.89
C ARG A 100 -10.83 11.40 2.28
N GLN A 101 -10.23 12.49 2.77
CA GLN A 101 -10.60 13.19 3.99
C GLN A 101 -11.70 14.22 3.71
#